data_AF-A0A7Y5PAW0-F1
#
_entry.id   AF-A0A7Y5PAW0-F1
#
_cell.length_a   1.000
_cell.length_b   1.000
_cell.length_c   1.000
_cell.angle_alpha   90.00
_cell.angle_beta   90.00
_cell.angle_gamma   90.00
#
_symmetry.space_group_name_H-M   'P 1'
#
loop_
_entity.id
_entity.type
_entity.pdbx_description
1 polymer ?
#
loop_
_entity_poly.entity_id
_entity_poly.type
_entity_poly.pdbx_seq_one_letter_code
_entity_poly.pdbx_strand_id
1 'polypeptide(L)'
;MSDWISRGALGAALLLALGCSEQVSSSIACPDLCTDQSATLRDTVLTGALVLDTTFTGFPLLGGSRDIALVARGDTADVRIIARFDTLPSTFVPPAPQPDSLIAFVDSATYLFRVDTTFHKPTVPVTIEAFDVDTTAADTVPATLLPLFRDDRLIGSATYLPADVKDTLRLPLQKEVVLAKIRAGAHLRIGLRMRTPVGQSASLLVTGSQFQPRVRFRVSADTTVKPDTVFPSSHTPKDAASIASSLLLYPLHAAGALPPPPSDRLALGGIAGARSYLRFDIPGLVLDSVQVIRASLQLTQRPSRFLGGNRDTITVITQPVVAGAAVTDIYTASQFLGSVLAFRVDTLRLVPRDSGFRSVEIVNIVRAWRIVGTKRTPRALVIRAAEEGLLAGELNFFSADAPADLRPRLRLTYVPRRGFGLP
;
A
#
# COMPACT_ATOMS: atom_id res chain seq x y z
N MET A 1 37.82 -38.62 26.50
CA MET A 1 37.62 -38.93 25.07
C MET A 1 38.04 -37.68 24.30
N SER A 2 39.31 -37.30 24.41
CA SER A 2 40.42 -37.62 23.48
C SER A 2 40.25 -36.98 22.11
N ASP A 3 40.90 -35.82 22.00
CA ASP A 3 41.55 -35.20 20.86
C ASP A 3 41.65 -36.02 19.57
N TRP A 4 41.46 -35.34 18.43
CA TRP A 4 42.18 -35.74 17.22
C TRP A 4 42.77 -34.54 16.49
N ILE A 5 44.09 -34.65 16.35
CA ILE A 5 45.08 -33.69 15.91
C ILE A 5 45.48 -34.03 14.46
N SER A 6 45.49 -33.00 13.61
CA SER A 6 46.35 -32.70 12.46
C SER A 6 46.97 -33.79 11.55
N ARG A 7 46.86 -33.51 10.24
CA ARG A 7 47.94 -33.44 9.22
C ARG A 7 48.79 -34.69 8.90
N GLY A 8 48.85 -35.01 7.60
CA GLY A 8 50.12 -34.98 6.86
C GLY A 8 50.62 -36.27 6.17
N ALA A 9 50.36 -36.33 4.85
CA ALA A 9 51.28 -36.63 3.74
C ALA A 9 51.93 -38.02 3.50
N LEU A 10 52.08 -38.31 2.19
CA LEU A 10 53.00 -39.22 1.46
C LEU A 10 52.59 -40.72 1.33
N GLY A 11 52.61 -41.36 0.17
CA GLY A 11 53.03 -40.95 -1.18
C GLY A 11 52.94 -42.06 -2.26
N ALA A 12 53.41 -41.71 -3.47
CA ALA A 12 53.76 -42.51 -4.66
C ALA A 12 52.61 -43.22 -5.42
N ALA A 13 52.16 -42.71 -6.58
CA ALA A 13 52.77 -42.73 -7.92
C ALA A 13 52.64 -44.08 -8.67
N LEU A 14 51.85 -44.11 -9.74
CA LEU A 14 52.27 -44.67 -11.03
C LEU A 14 51.44 -44.08 -12.18
N LEU A 15 52.16 -43.56 -13.17
CA LEU A 15 51.72 -43.07 -14.47
C LEU A 15 51.21 -44.21 -15.35
N LEU A 16 50.20 -43.96 -16.18
CA LEU A 16 50.22 -44.28 -17.61
C LEU A 16 49.24 -43.36 -18.35
N ALA A 17 49.81 -42.57 -19.25
CA ALA A 17 49.10 -41.71 -20.19
C ALA A 17 48.61 -42.53 -21.40
N LEU A 18 47.36 -42.34 -21.80
CA LEU A 18 46.97 -42.28 -23.20
C LEU A 18 46.31 -40.91 -23.38
N GLY A 19 47.04 -40.00 -24.01
CA GLY A 19 46.57 -38.65 -24.28
C GLY A 19 45.51 -38.66 -25.38
N CYS A 20 44.34 -38.11 -25.06
CA CYS A 20 43.58 -37.33 -26.02
C CYS A 20 43.74 -35.87 -25.61
N SER A 21 44.58 -35.15 -26.32
CA SER A 21 44.62 -33.69 -26.25
C SER A 21 43.33 -33.17 -26.89
N GLU A 22 42.36 -32.72 -26.09
CA GLU A 22 41.25 -31.93 -26.64
C GLU A 22 41.76 -30.52 -26.96
N GLN A 23 42.11 -30.33 -28.23
CA GLN A 23 42.27 -29.02 -28.84
C GLN A 23 40.91 -28.32 -28.86
N VAL A 24 40.72 -27.35 -27.95
CA VAL A 24 39.65 -26.35 -28.01
C VAL A 24 39.98 -25.30 -29.08
N SER A 25 40.10 -25.76 -30.32
CA SER A 25 40.30 -24.89 -31.49
C SER A 25 39.81 -25.60 -32.75
N SER A 26 38.52 -25.91 -32.84
CA SER A 26 37.84 -25.96 -34.14
C SER A 26 36.33 -26.05 -33.94
N SER A 27 35.62 -24.99 -34.28
CA SER A 27 34.16 -25.01 -34.48
C SER A 27 33.77 -25.67 -35.81
N ILE A 28 34.59 -26.61 -36.32
CA ILE A 28 34.49 -27.15 -37.69
C ILE A 28 34.25 -28.67 -37.68
N ALA A 29 34.37 -29.35 -36.53
CA ALA A 29 34.31 -30.81 -36.48
C ALA A 29 32.90 -31.45 -36.43
N CYS A 30 31.81 -30.68 -36.51
CA CYS A 30 30.44 -31.22 -36.70
C CYS A 30 29.46 -30.13 -37.21
N PRO A 31 29.39 -29.87 -38.52
CA PRO A 31 28.41 -28.94 -39.08
C PRO A 31 26.96 -29.38 -38.82
N ASP A 32 26.72 -30.70 -38.73
CA ASP A 32 25.38 -31.27 -38.55
C ASP A 32 24.84 -31.13 -37.11
N LEU A 33 25.71 -31.13 -36.09
CA LEU A 33 25.32 -30.85 -34.70
C LEU A 33 25.31 -29.34 -34.38
N CYS A 34 25.94 -28.54 -35.25
CA CYS A 34 25.88 -27.08 -35.23
C CYS A 34 24.84 -26.53 -36.23
N THR A 35 23.74 -27.26 -36.46
CA THR A 35 22.58 -26.72 -37.15
C THR A 35 22.06 -25.49 -36.40
N ASP A 36 22.24 -24.30 -36.98
CA ASP A 36 21.77 -22.99 -36.53
C ASP A 36 21.16 -23.00 -35.11
N GLN A 37 22.04 -23.04 -34.10
CA GLN A 37 21.64 -22.90 -32.70
C GLN A 37 21.25 -21.44 -32.37
N SER A 38 21.06 -20.60 -33.38
CA SER A 38 20.29 -19.38 -33.23
C SER A 38 18.85 -19.77 -32.90
N ALA A 39 18.55 -19.86 -31.61
CA ALA A 39 17.19 -19.96 -31.13
C ALA A 39 16.38 -18.80 -31.74
N THR A 40 15.47 -19.11 -32.66
CA THR A 40 14.67 -18.07 -33.33
C THR A 40 13.78 -17.39 -32.30
N LEU A 41 14.14 -16.17 -31.93
CA LEU A 41 13.35 -15.33 -31.06
C LEU A 41 12.09 -14.90 -31.80
N ARG A 42 10.93 -15.22 -31.22
CA ARG A 42 9.65 -14.69 -31.68
C ARG A 42 9.22 -13.58 -30.75
N ASP A 43 8.93 -12.42 -31.32
CA ASP A 43 8.32 -11.31 -30.61
C ASP A 43 6.87 -11.17 -31.06
N THR A 44 5.95 -11.19 -30.10
CA THR A 44 4.51 -11.26 -30.38
C THR A 44 3.77 -10.35 -29.42
N VAL A 45 2.93 -9.48 -29.98
CA VAL A 45 1.94 -8.71 -29.21
C VAL A 45 0.65 -9.52 -29.20
N LEU A 46 0.22 -9.93 -28.02
CA LEU A 46 -1.03 -10.65 -27.84
C LEU A 46 -2.20 -9.66 -27.84
N THR A 47 -2.70 -9.34 -29.04
CA THR A 47 -3.93 -8.56 -29.22
C THR A 47 -5.14 -9.40 -28.82
N GLY A 48 -6.00 -8.87 -27.95
CA GLY A 48 -7.22 -9.58 -27.50
C GLY A 48 -7.00 -10.59 -26.37
N ALA A 49 -5.78 -10.73 -25.84
CA ALA A 49 -5.54 -11.55 -24.65
C ALA A 49 -6.10 -10.93 -23.37
N LEU A 50 -6.29 -9.60 -23.33
CA LEU A 50 -6.99 -8.95 -22.23
C LEU A 50 -8.49 -9.25 -22.35
N VAL A 51 -9.04 -9.98 -21.38
CA VAL A 51 -10.45 -10.41 -21.39
C VAL A 51 -11.33 -9.61 -20.43
N LEU A 52 -10.72 -8.98 -19.42
CA LEU A 52 -11.42 -8.14 -18.46
C LEU A 52 -10.45 -7.10 -17.90
N ASP A 53 -10.91 -5.86 -17.82
CA ASP A 53 -10.29 -4.84 -16.98
C ASP A 53 -11.33 -4.02 -16.22
N THR A 54 -10.91 -3.46 -15.10
CA THR A 54 -11.77 -2.59 -14.29
C THR A 54 -10.92 -1.79 -13.30
N THR A 55 -11.51 -0.75 -12.72
CA THR A 55 -10.92 0.02 -11.63
C THR A 55 -11.74 -0.12 -10.37
N PHE A 56 -11.05 -0.36 -9.26
CA PHE A 56 -11.62 -0.35 -7.92
C PHE A 56 -11.12 0.86 -7.14
N THR A 57 -12.00 1.47 -6.36
CA THR A 57 -11.70 2.63 -5.50
C THR A 57 -11.83 2.27 -4.01
N GLY A 58 -11.34 3.12 -3.12
CA GLY A 58 -11.43 2.90 -1.67
C GLY A 58 -10.21 2.22 -1.08
N PHE A 59 -9.03 2.49 -1.67
CA PHE A 59 -7.75 1.98 -1.18
C PHE A 59 -6.93 3.09 -0.48
N PRO A 60 -6.07 2.75 0.50
CA PRO A 60 -5.99 1.44 1.13
C PRO A 60 -7.31 1.11 1.84
N LEU A 61 -7.60 -0.19 1.99
CA LEU A 61 -8.75 -0.62 2.78
C LEU A 61 -8.65 -0.06 4.19
N LEU A 62 -9.78 0.14 4.86
CA LEU A 62 -9.80 0.57 6.26
C LEU A 62 -8.90 -0.35 7.10
N GLY A 63 -7.88 0.23 7.73
CA GLY A 63 -6.88 -0.48 8.52
C GLY A 63 -5.78 -1.22 7.75
N GLY A 64 -5.83 -1.23 6.41
CA GLY A 64 -4.77 -1.78 5.56
C GLY A 64 -3.49 -0.94 5.56
N SER A 65 -3.59 0.34 5.92
CA SER A 65 -2.46 1.21 6.25
C SER A 65 -2.75 1.94 7.55
N ARG A 66 -1.70 2.14 8.36
CA ARG A 66 -1.74 3.02 9.53
C ARG A 66 -1.00 4.34 9.29
N ASP A 67 -0.35 4.46 8.14
CA ASP A 67 0.21 5.73 7.67
C ASP A 67 -0.86 6.39 6.81
N ILE A 68 -1.29 7.59 7.22
CA ILE A 68 -2.48 8.24 6.67
C ILE A 68 -2.17 9.71 6.39
N ALA A 69 -2.52 10.17 5.19
CA ALA A 69 -2.44 11.58 4.85
C ALA A 69 -3.64 12.33 5.47
N LEU A 70 -3.35 13.30 6.32
CA LEU A 70 -4.30 14.33 6.74
C LEU A 70 -4.23 15.46 5.70
N VAL A 71 -5.33 15.75 5.01
CA VAL A 71 -5.32 16.63 3.83
C VAL A 71 -6.41 17.69 3.93
N ALA A 72 -6.03 18.92 3.60
CA ALA A 72 -6.95 20.04 3.43
C ALA A 72 -6.57 20.79 2.15
N ARG A 73 -7.37 20.65 1.10
CA ARG A 73 -7.11 21.22 -0.24
C ARG A 73 -8.38 21.84 -0.81
N GLY A 74 -8.91 22.84 -0.10
CA GLY A 74 -10.12 23.55 -0.52
C GLY A 74 -11.27 22.59 -0.82
N ASP A 75 -11.88 22.74 -2.00
CA ASP A 75 -12.96 21.91 -2.53
C ASP A 75 -12.49 20.59 -3.16
N THR A 76 -11.19 20.45 -3.44
CA THR A 76 -10.67 19.31 -4.22
C THR A 76 -10.34 18.08 -3.39
N ALA A 77 -10.00 18.22 -2.10
CA ALA A 77 -9.68 17.10 -1.22
C ALA A 77 -9.74 17.47 0.27
N ASP A 78 -10.44 16.66 1.05
CA ASP A 78 -10.48 16.70 2.52
C ASP A 78 -10.39 15.26 3.04
N VAL A 79 -9.27 14.95 3.70
CA VAL A 79 -9.05 13.65 4.35
C VAL A 79 -8.79 13.88 5.82
N ARG A 80 -9.60 13.19 6.62
CA ARG A 80 -9.61 13.22 8.07
C ARG A 80 -9.10 11.88 8.60
N ILE A 81 -8.69 11.85 9.85
CA ILE A 81 -8.20 10.63 10.50
C ILE A 81 -9.10 10.29 11.66
N ILE A 82 -9.47 9.03 11.81
CA ILE A 82 -10.19 8.55 13.00
C ILE A 82 -9.27 7.63 13.78
N ALA A 83 -9.12 7.91 15.08
CA ALA A 83 -8.39 7.08 16.03
C ALA A 83 -9.34 6.59 17.12
N ARG A 84 -9.34 5.28 17.40
CA ARG A 84 -10.19 4.70 18.44
C ARG A 84 -9.43 4.42 19.71
N PHE A 85 -9.99 4.81 20.84
CA PHE A 85 -9.57 4.46 22.19
C PHE A 85 -10.81 3.88 22.90
N ASP A 86 -11.12 2.63 22.59
CA ASP A 86 -12.30 1.94 23.14
C ASP A 86 -12.12 1.57 24.64
N THR A 87 -10.96 1.85 25.24
CA THR A 87 -10.74 1.69 26.68
C THR A 87 -9.84 2.79 27.21
N LEU A 88 -10.29 3.42 28.30
CA LEU A 88 -9.53 4.38 29.09
C LEU A 88 -9.37 3.80 30.51
N PRO A 89 -8.22 3.99 31.17
CA PRO A 89 -8.04 3.53 32.55
C PRO A 89 -8.96 4.34 33.48
N SER A 90 -9.50 3.67 34.50
CA SER A 90 -10.31 4.29 35.55
C SER A 90 -9.53 4.52 36.85
N THR A 91 -8.31 3.98 36.94
CA THR A 91 -7.43 4.09 38.10
C THR A 91 -6.04 4.55 37.68
N PHE A 92 -5.31 5.14 38.62
CA PHE A 92 -3.91 5.50 38.47
C PHE A 92 -3.11 5.05 39.69
N VAL A 93 -1.79 4.92 39.52
CA VAL A 93 -0.87 4.55 40.60
C VAL A 93 -0.26 5.82 41.20
N PRO A 94 -0.63 6.21 42.43
CA PRO A 94 0.01 7.33 43.13
C PRO A 94 1.45 6.99 43.57
N PRO A 95 2.26 7.96 44.03
CA PRO A 95 3.62 7.70 44.50
C PRO A 95 3.59 6.69 45.66
N ALA A 96 4.50 5.72 45.64
CA ALA A 96 4.58 4.69 46.67
C ALA A 96 4.64 5.31 48.09
N PRO A 97 4.00 4.69 49.11
CA PRO A 97 3.46 3.32 49.13
C PRO A 97 1.93 3.22 48.95
N GLN A 98 1.29 4.20 48.31
CA GLN A 98 -0.17 4.29 48.24
C GLN A 98 -0.76 3.28 47.21
N PRO A 99 -1.96 2.70 47.47
CA PRO A 99 -2.64 1.83 46.51
C PRO A 99 -3.20 2.62 45.31
N ASP A 100 -3.52 1.89 44.23
CA ASP A 100 -4.19 2.43 43.05
C ASP A 100 -5.46 3.21 43.45
N SER A 101 -5.63 4.38 42.85
CA SER A 101 -6.71 5.32 43.16
C SER A 101 -7.57 5.59 41.94
N LEU A 102 -8.87 5.83 42.15
CA LEU A 102 -9.78 6.19 41.07
C LEU A 102 -9.38 7.54 40.46
N ILE A 103 -9.49 7.64 39.13
CA ILE A 103 -9.25 8.90 38.42
C ILE A 103 -10.45 9.82 38.64
N ALA A 104 -10.36 10.67 39.65
CA ALA A 104 -11.37 11.67 39.96
C ALA A 104 -11.14 13.00 39.21
N PHE A 105 -9.96 13.22 38.67
CA PHE A 105 -9.55 14.49 38.07
C PHE A 105 -8.59 14.25 36.89
N VAL A 106 -8.65 15.14 35.90
CA VAL A 106 -7.65 15.23 34.83
C VAL A 106 -7.14 16.67 34.81
N ASP A 107 -5.84 16.84 35.01
CA ASP A 107 -5.15 18.14 35.02
C ASP A 107 -4.96 18.67 33.60
N SER A 108 -4.44 17.80 32.72
CA SER A 108 -4.09 18.12 31.35
C SER A 108 -4.20 16.87 30.48
N ALA A 109 -4.60 17.04 29.23
CA ALA A 109 -4.68 15.97 28.25
C ALA A 109 -4.11 16.43 26.90
N THR A 110 -3.42 15.54 26.20
CA THR A 110 -2.78 15.82 24.91
C THR A 110 -2.85 14.59 24.02
N TYR A 111 -3.25 14.81 22.78
CA TYR A 111 -3.11 13.83 21.71
C TYR A 111 -1.74 14.02 21.04
N LEU A 112 -0.91 12.98 21.07
CA LEU A 112 0.41 12.96 20.46
C LEU A 112 0.39 12.06 19.23
N PHE A 113 0.92 12.55 18.13
CA PHE A 113 1.08 11.79 16.90
C PHE A 113 2.33 12.27 16.17
N ARG A 114 2.91 11.36 15.38
CA ARG A 114 4.12 11.64 14.60
C ARG A 114 3.73 11.92 13.15
N VAL A 115 4.41 12.87 12.54
CA VAL A 115 4.28 13.19 11.12
C VAL A 115 5.60 12.96 10.39
N ASP A 116 5.51 12.53 9.13
CA ASP A 116 6.66 12.44 8.24
C ASP A 116 6.85 13.77 7.51
N THR A 117 7.87 14.51 7.94
CA THR A 117 8.25 15.79 7.34
C THR A 117 9.11 15.64 6.08
N THR A 118 9.58 14.43 5.78
CA THR A 118 10.33 14.12 4.54
C THR A 118 9.39 13.85 3.37
N PHE A 119 8.19 13.34 3.65
CA PHE A 119 7.18 13.07 2.64
C PHE A 119 6.54 14.35 2.13
N HIS A 120 5.87 15.10 3.01
CA HIS A 120 5.29 16.40 2.71
C HIS A 120 5.32 17.28 3.96
N LYS A 121 5.96 18.43 3.84
CA LYS A 121 5.95 19.46 4.88
C LYS A 121 5.05 20.62 4.42
N PRO A 122 4.04 21.03 5.21
CA PRO A 122 3.23 22.18 4.88
C PRO A 122 4.10 23.43 4.73
N THR A 123 3.87 24.18 3.67
CA THR A 123 4.51 25.49 3.42
C THR A 123 3.71 26.65 4.01
N VAL A 124 2.53 26.34 4.56
CA VAL A 124 1.57 27.29 5.11
C VAL A 124 1.18 26.87 6.53
N PRO A 125 0.74 27.81 7.39
CA PRO A 125 0.19 27.44 8.69
C PRO A 125 -0.97 26.46 8.55
N VAL A 126 -1.02 25.47 9.44
CA VAL A 126 -2.09 24.46 9.46
C VAL A 126 -2.72 24.41 10.84
N THR A 127 -4.05 24.44 10.90
CA THR A 127 -4.80 24.22 12.14
C THR A 127 -5.28 22.78 12.17
N ILE A 128 -4.90 22.03 13.20
CA ILE A 128 -5.37 20.66 13.40
C ILE A 128 -6.38 20.67 14.53
N GLU A 129 -7.54 20.08 14.28
CA GLU A 129 -8.68 20.02 15.17
C GLU A 129 -8.99 18.56 15.50
N ALA A 130 -9.31 18.30 16.77
CA ALA A 130 -9.77 17.01 17.26
C ALA A 130 -11.24 17.12 17.66
N PHE A 131 -12.05 16.17 17.19
CA PHE A 131 -13.47 16.04 17.52
C PHE A 131 -13.73 14.71 18.23
N ASP A 132 -14.64 14.69 19.20
CA ASP A 132 -15.21 13.43 19.71
C ASP A 132 -16.23 12.90 18.71
N VAL A 133 -15.82 11.89 17.95
CA VAL A 133 -16.62 11.25 16.90
C VAL A 133 -17.19 9.90 17.36
N ASP A 134 -17.24 9.67 18.68
CA ASP A 134 -17.85 8.48 19.24
C ASP A 134 -19.35 8.41 18.93
N THR A 135 -19.81 7.23 18.50
CA THR A 135 -21.18 6.99 18.06
C THR A 135 -21.52 5.50 18.15
N THR A 136 -22.81 5.21 18.33
CA THR A 136 -23.36 3.85 18.31
C THR A 136 -23.72 3.39 16.89
N ALA A 137 -23.76 4.31 15.92
CA ALA A 137 -24.00 4.00 14.52
C ALA A 137 -22.75 3.40 13.84
N ALA A 138 -22.88 2.99 12.57
CA ALA A 138 -21.78 2.45 11.78
C ALA A 138 -20.71 3.53 11.52
N ASP A 139 -19.71 3.58 12.40
CA ASP A 139 -18.64 4.56 12.38
C ASP A 139 -17.52 4.21 11.38
N THR A 140 -17.82 3.42 10.35
CA THR A 140 -16.94 3.21 9.19
C THR A 140 -17.50 3.88 7.93
N VAL A 141 -18.66 4.53 8.05
CA VAL A 141 -19.39 5.14 6.94
C VAL A 141 -19.24 6.66 6.97
N PRO A 142 -18.78 7.31 5.88
CA PRO A 142 -18.62 8.76 5.86
C PRO A 142 -19.89 9.54 6.18
N ALA A 143 -21.04 9.10 5.68
CA ALA A 143 -22.33 9.73 5.95
C ALA A 143 -22.69 9.75 7.46
N THR A 144 -22.15 8.82 8.24
CA THR A 144 -22.35 8.75 9.70
C THR A 144 -21.34 9.61 10.46
N LEU A 145 -20.07 9.58 10.04
CA LEU A 145 -18.99 10.27 10.75
C LEU A 145 -18.88 11.76 10.41
N LEU A 146 -19.08 12.16 9.16
CA LEU A 146 -18.89 13.55 8.74
C LEU A 146 -19.76 14.55 9.51
N PRO A 147 -21.05 14.25 9.82
CA PRO A 147 -21.87 15.12 10.65
C PRO A 147 -21.36 15.31 12.09
N LEU A 148 -20.44 14.48 12.59
CA LEU A 148 -19.87 14.58 13.93
C LEU A 148 -18.74 15.63 14.02
N PHE A 149 -18.23 16.13 12.88
CA PHE A 149 -17.21 17.18 12.84
C PHE A 149 -17.83 18.58 12.93
N ARG A 150 -18.42 18.87 14.09
CA ARG A 150 -19.15 20.09 14.42
C ARG A 150 -18.68 20.66 15.75
N ASP A 151 -18.89 21.95 15.97
CA ASP A 151 -18.22 22.70 17.04
C ASP A 151 -18.57 22.20 18.46
N ASP A 152 -19.78 21.68 18.70
CA ASP A 152 -20.16 21.06 19.99
C ASP A 152 -19.40 19.78 20.31
N ARG A 153 -18.76 19.17 19.30
CA ARG A 153 -17.93 17.96 19.43
C ARG A 153 -16.44 18.28 19.38
N LEU A 154 -16.04 19.54 19.21
CA LEU A 154 -14.64 19.94 19.17
C LEU A 154 -14.03 19.75 20.56
N ILE A 155 -13.03 18.88 20.65
CA ILE A 155 -12.34 18.55 21.91
C ILE A 155 -10.89 19.02 21.93
N GLY A 156 -10.36 19.60 20.86
CA GLY A 156 -9.00 20.12 20.82
C GLY A 156 -8.71 20.87 19.52
N SER A 157 -7.85 21.87 19.58
CA SER A 157 -7.39 22.61 18.40
C SER A 157 -6.01 23.21 18.63
N ALA A 158 -5.15 23.16 17.62
CA ALA A 158 -3.86 23.84 17.63
C ALA A 158 -3.46 24.26 16.21
N THR A 159 -2.87 25.45 16.10
CA THR A 159 -2.29 25.93 14.84
C THR A 159 -0.78 25.77 14.88
N TYR A 160 -0.22 25.14 13.85
CA TYR A 160 1.21 24.92 13.68
C TYR A 160 1.71 25.74 12.51
N LEU A 161 2.74 26.55 12.74
CA LEU A 161 3.46 27.19 11.65
C LEU A 161 4.32 26.14 10.93
N PRO A 162 4.69 26.35 9.66
CA PRO A 162 5.59 25.44 8.94
C PRO A 162 6.87 25.09 9.71
N ALA A 163 7.43 26.04 10.46
CA ALA A 163 8.62 25.83 11.28
C ALA A 163 8.36 24.91 12.51
N ASP A 164 7.13 24.90 13.03
CA ASP A 164 6.73 24.13 14.21
C ASP A 164 6.29 22.70 13.87
N VAL A 165 6.01 22.43 12.58
CA VAL A 165 5.78 21.07 12.09
C VAL A 165 7.10 20.30 12.11
N LYS A 166 7.35 19.68 13.28
CA LYS A 166 8.46 18.77 13.57
C LYS A 166 8.01 17.32 13.42
N ASP A 167 8.80 16.38 13.93
CA ASP A 167 8.47 14.95 13.93
C ASP A 167 7.21 14.64 14.74
N THR A 168 7.09 15.18 15.96
CA THR A 168 6.00 14.87 16.90
C THR A 168 5.16 16.11 17.14
N LEU A 169 3.87 16.03 16.85
CA LEU A 169 2.90 17.07 17.13
C LEU A 169 2.14 16.76 18.43
N ARG A 170 1.79 17.83 19.15
CA ARG A 170 1.10 17.77 20.44
C ARG A 170 -0.16 18.62 20.36
N LEU A 171 -1.30 17.96 20.24
CA LEU A 171 -2.60 18.61 20.17
C LEU A 171 -3.25 18.58 21.57
N PRO A 172 -3.43 19.73 22.24
CA PRO A 172 -4.14 19.77 23.52
C PRO A 172 -5.57 19.27 23.37
N LEU A 173 -6.04 18.50 24.35
CA LEU A 173 -7.43 18.05 24.44
C LEU A 173 -8.11 18.68 25.65
N GLN A 174 -9.42 18.87 25.57
CA GLN A 174 -10.28 19.27 26.68
C GLN A 174 -10.28 18.17 27.74
N LYS A 175 -9.71 18.48 28.90
CA LYS A 175 -9.55 17.56 30.04
C LYS A 175 -10.89 17.10 30.60
N GLU A 176 -11.92 17.94 30.53
CA GLU A 176 -13.27 17.65 30.99
C GLU A 176 -13.90 16.52 30.18
N VAL A 177 -13.67 16.50 28.86
CA VAL A 177 -14.18 15.43 27.99
C VAL A 177 -13.46 14.11 28.27
N VAL A 178 -12.13 14.14 28.43
CA VAL A 178 -11.35 12.94 28.77
C VAL A 178 -11.81 12.38 30.13
N LEU A 179 -11.97 13.22 31.15
CA LEU A 179 -12.47 12.81 32.46
C LEU A 179 -13.90 12.25 32.37
N ALA A 180 -14.79 12.87 31.60
CA ALA A 180 -16.16 12.40 31.43
C ALA A 180 -16.20 10.99 30.80
N LYS A 181 -15.38 10.74 29.78
CA LYS A 181 -15.25 9.41 29.14
C LYS A 181 -14.68 8.37 30.10
N ILE A 182 -13.64 8.72 30.87
CA ILE A 182 -13.07 7.84 31.91
C ILE A 182 -14.13 7.42 32.93
N ARG A 183 -14.85 8.39 33.52
CA ARG A 183 -15.87 8.12 34.54
C ARG A 183 -17.04 7.29 34.01
N ALA A 184 -17.41 7.50 32.76
CA ALA A 184 -18.49 6.74 32.11
C ALA A 184 -18.05 5.35 31.62
N GLY A 185 -16.75 5.03 31.62
CA GLY A 185 -16.23 3.84 30.94
C GLY A 185 -16.52 3.84 29.44
N ALA A 186 -16.64 5.03 28.84
CA ALA A 186 -17.06 5.22 27.45
C ALA A 186 -15.85 5.25 26.50
N HIS A 187 -16.11 4.96 25.22
CA HIS A 187 -15.09 5.06 24.18
C HIS A 187 -14.72 6.52 23.92
N LEU A 188 -13.42 6.77 23.71
CA LEU A 188 -12.93 8.02 23.16
C LEU A 188 -12.51 7.77 21.71
N ARG A 189 -13.31 8.27 20.76
CA ARG A 189 -12.98 8.21 19.33
C ARG A 189 -12.64 9.60 18.85
N ILE A 190 -11.42 9.79 18.40
CA ILE A 190 -10.90 11.11 18.03
C ILE A 190 -10.88 11.22 16.51
N GLY A 191 -11.64 12.17 15.98
CA GLY A 191 -11.58 12.58 14.58
C GLY A 191 -10.67 13.79 14.40
N LEU A 192 -9.62 13.66 13.61
CA LEU A 192 -8.71 14.75 13.27
C LEU A 192 -9.11 15.39 11.94
N ARG A 193 -9.22 16.72 11.93
CA ARG A 193 -9.42 17.53 10.73
C ARG A 193 -8.31 18.56 10.63
N MET A 194 -7.81 18.81 9.42
CA MET A 194 -6.91 19.92 9.15
C MET A 194 -7.66 21.07 8.47
N ARG A 195 -7.31 22.29 8.83
CA ARG A 195 -7.71 23.52 8.14
C ARG A 195 -6.49 24.30 7.71
N THR A 196 -6.63 24.99 6.59
CA THR A 196 -5.64 25.90 6.02
C THR A 196 -6.26 27.28 5.84
N PRO A 197 -5.45 28.34 5.70
CA PRO A 197 -5.95 29.63 5.27
C PRO A 197 -6.73 29.52 3.95
N VAL A 198 -7.69 30.41 3.75
CA VAL A 198 -8.55 30.40 2.56
C VAL A 198 -7.72 30.42 1.27
N GLY A 199 -8.05 29.55 0.32
CA GLY A 199 -7.34 29.41 -0.95
C GLY A 199 -6.00 28.67 -0.87
N GLN A 200 -5.60 28.18 0.30
CA GLN A 200 -4.36 27.43 0.50
C GLN A 200 -4.62 25.96 0.74
N SER A 201 -3.58 25.15 0.56
CA SER A 201 -3.65 23.70 0.62
C SER A 201 -2.46 23.13 1.36
N ALA A 202 -2.70 22.09 2.16
CA ALA A 202 -1.67 21.38 2.88
C ALA A 202 -2.00 19.89 3.00
N SER A 203 -0.96 19.12 3.23
CA SER A 203 -1.04 17.70 3.58
C SER A 203 0.02 17.38 4.63
N LEU A 204 -0.31 16.49 5.55
CA LEU A 204 0.59 15.91 6.54
C LEU A 204 0.47 14.39 6.48
N LEU A 205 1.59 13.68 6.43
CA LEU A 205 1.57 12.22 6.57
C LEU A 205 1.71 11.85 8.04
N VAL A 206 0.65 11.32 8.66
CA VAL A 206 0.70 10.78 10.03
C VAL A 206 1.25 9.36 9.98
N THR A 207 2.32 9.06 10.73
CA THR A 207 3.06 7.79 10.66
C THR A 207 2.62 6.79 11.74
N GLY A 208 1.40 6.26 11.65
CA GLY A 208 0.84 5.35 12.64
C GLY A 208 1.36 3.91 12.59
N SER A 209 2.07 3.50 11.53
CA SER A 209 2.63 2.15 11.40
C SER A 209 3.81 1.91 12.36
N GLN A 210 4.69 2.89 12.48
CA GLN A 210 5.86 2.86 13.36
C GLN A 210 5.61 3.56 14.69
N PHE A 211 4.77 4.60 14.71
CA PHE A 211 4.52 5.43 15.88
C PHE A 211 3.02 5.61 16.08
N GLN A 212 2.44 4.70 16.87
CA GLN A 212 1.02 4.77 17.17
C GLN A 212 0.72 6.13 17.85
N PRO A 213 -0.32 6.85 17.37
CA PRO A 213 -0.78 8.02 18.09
C PRO A 213 -1.22 7.62 19.49
N ARG A 214 -1.30 8.56 20.43
CA ARG A 214 -1.63 8.27 21.82
C ARG A 214 -2.25 9.45 22.51
N VAL A 215 -3.16 9.16 23.44
CA VAL A 215 -3.65 10.16 24.39
C VAL A 215 -2.80 10.07 25.65
N ARG A 216 -2.21 11.18 26.05
CA ARG A 216 -1.46 11.30 27.30
C ARG A 216 -2.16 12.31 28.19
N PHE A 217 -2.41 11.96 29.45
CA PHE A 217 -3.05 12.86 30.39
C PHE A 217 -2.47 12.73 31.79
N ARG A 218 -2.59 13.81 32.56
CA ARG A 218 -2.21 13.86 33.97
C ARG A 218 -3.46 13.81 34.84
N VAL A 219 -3.40 13.03 35.90
CA VAL A 219 -4.50 12.86 36.88
C VAL A 219 -4.25 13.63 38.18
N SER A 220 -3.09 14.28 38.29
CA SER A 220 -2.68 15.10 39.42
C SER A 220 -1.82 16.28 38.92
N ALA A 221 -1.90 17.39 39.64
CA ALA A 221 -0.98 18.52 39.48
C ALA A 221 0.43 18.19 40.02
N ASP A 222 0.54 17.16 40.88
CA ASP A 222 1.83 16.65 41.35
C ASP A 222 2.63 16.05 40.19
N THR A 223 3.77 16.66 39.90
CA THR A 223 4.65 16.24 38.80
C THR A 223 5.34 14.90 39.03
N THR A 224 5.39 14.41 40.28
CA THR A 224 5.92 13.08 40.62
C THR A 224 4.99 11.95 40.18
N VAL A 225 3.69 12.23 40.05
CA VAL A 225 2.73 11.32 39.43
C VAL A 225 2.99 11.26 37.94
N LYS A 226 3.30 10.06 37.45
CA LYS A 226 3.56 9.83 36.02
C LYS A 226 2.25 10.02 35.25
N PRO A 227 2.27 10.73 34.09
CA PRO A 227 1.09 10.82 33.24
C PRO A 227 0.72 9.45 32.68
N ASP A 228 -0.57 9.17 32.62
CA ASP A 228 -1.08 8.00 31.91
C ASP A 228 -0.95 8.18 30.40
N THR A 229 -0.74 7.08 29.71
CA THR A 229 -0.63 7.03 28.25
C THR A 229 -1.50 5.90 27.73
N VAL A 230 -2.46 6.25 26.89
CA VAL A 230 -3.37 5.32 26.26
C VAL A 230 -3.06 5.25 24.77
N PHE A 231 -2.90 4.03 24.28
CA PHE A 231 -2.72 3.75 22.86
C PHE A 231 -4.07 3.37 22.23
N PRO A 232 -4.23 3.57 20.91
CA PRO A 232 -5.43 3.20 20.21
C PRO A 232 -5.79 1.74 20.48
N SER A 233 -7.06 1.51 20.76
CA SER A 233 -7.66 0.21 21.00
C SER A 233 -9.06 0.21 20.38
N SER A 234 -9.44 -0.92 19.82
CA SER A 234 -10.73 -1.08 19.15
C SER A 234 -11.25 -2.48 19.47
N HIS A 235 -12.42 -2.51 20.08
CA HIS A 235 -13.16 -3.71 20.45
C HIS A 235 -14.45 -3.84 19.62
N THR A 236 -14.60 -2.99 18.60
CA THR A 236 -15.78 -2.95 17.72
C THR A 236 -15.39 -3.25 16.27
N PRO A 237 -16.02 -4.23 15.60
CA PRO A 237 -17.08 -5.12 16.10
C PRO A 237 -16.55 -6.19 17.07
N LYS A 238 -17.36 -6.58 18.06
CA LYS A 238 -16.97 -7.53 19.12
C LYS A 238 -16.64 -8.93 18.59
N ASP A 239 -17.34 -9.35 17.53
CA ASP A 239 -17.25 -10.72 17.01
C ASP A 239 -16.21 -10.89 15.88
N ALA A 240 -15.47 -9.82 15.53
CA ALA A 240 -14.44 -9.88 14.50
C ALA A 240 -13.19 -9.10 14.91
N ALA A 241 -12.37 -9.71 15.78
CA ALA A 241 -11.15 -9.11 16.31
C ALA A 241 -10.16 -8.62 15.24
N SER A 242 -10.06 -9.33 14.11
CA SER A 242 -9.22 -8.91 12.97
C SER A 242 -9.71 -7.58 12.36
N ILE A 243 -11.02 -7.43 12.20
CA ILE A 243 -11.64 -6.19 11.70
C ILE A 243 -11.48 -5.09 12.77
N ALA A 244 -11.76 -5.39 14.03
CA ALA A 244 -11.63 -4.43 15.12
C ALA A 244 -10.20 -3.86 15.20
N SER A 245 -9.17 -4.71 15.12
CA SER A 245 -7.76 -4.28 15.11
C SER A 245 -7.34 -3.48 13.86
N SER A 246 -8.08 -3.60 12.77
CA SER A 246 -7.91 -2.78 11.57
C SER A 246 -8.48 -1.38 11.76
N LEU A 247 -9.47 -1.21 12.65
CA LEU A 247 -10.16 0.06 12.90
C LEU A 247 -9.56 0.92 14.03
N LEU A 248 -8.33 0.62 14.45
CA LEU A 248 -7.60 1.43 15.45
C LEU A 248 -7.34 2.85 14.95
N LEU A 249 -6.98 2.95 13.66
CA LEU A 249 -6.62 4.18 12.98
C LEU A 249 -6.96 4.04 11.50
N TYR A 250 -7.79 4.92 10.95
CA TYR A 250 -8.20 4.84 9.54
C TYR A 250 -8.57 6.21 8.95
N PRO A 251 -8.44 6.38 7.61
CA PRO A 251 -8.84 7.62 6.94
C PRO A 251 -10.36 7.74 6.82
N LEU A 252 -10.84 8.97 6.87
CA LEU A 252 -12.19 9.36 6.50
C LEU A 252 -12.09 10.38 5.36
N HIS A 253 -12.51 9.99 4.15
CA HIS A 253 -12.53 10.86 2.99
C HIS A 253 -13.81 11.71 3.01
N ALA A 254 -13.66 13.00 3.33
CA ALA A 254 -14.76 13.95 3.40
C ALA A 254 -15.06 14.60 2.04
N ALA A 255 -14.03 14.83 1.23
CA ALA A 255 -14.13 15.35 -0.13
C ALA A 255 -12.94 14.87 -0.98
N GLY A 256 -13.08 14.91 -2.30
CA GLY A 256 -12.02 14.52 -3.24
C GLY A 256 -11.95 13.03 -3.58
N ALA A 257 -12.89 12.22 -3.07
CA ALA A 257 -13.09 10.88 -3.60
C ALA A 257 -13.61 11.00 -5.04
N LEU A 258 -12.75 10.67 -6.01
CA LEU A 258 -13.12 10.75 -7.41
C LEU A 258 -14.20 9.71 -7.72
N PRO A 259 -15.21 10.04 -8.53
CA PRO A 259 -16.15 9.04 -9.01
C PRO A 259 -15.39 7.93 -9.76
N PRO A 260 -15.95 6.72 -9.86
CA PRO A 260 -15.38 5.66 -10.68
C PRO A 260 -15.00 6.18 -12.07
N PRO A 261 -13.87 5.77 -12.64
CA PRO A 261 -13.52 6.16 -14.00
C PRO A 261 -14.60 5.68 -14.99
N PRO A 262 -14.87 6.45 -16.07
CA PRO A 262 -15.65 5.96 -17.19
C PRO A 262 -15.09 4.64 -17.74
N SER A 263 -15.91 3.85 -18.44
CA SER A 263 -15.52 2.50 -18.86
C SER A 263 -14.33 2.47 -19.84
N ASP A 264 -14.07 3.57 -20.57
CA ASP A 264 -12.91 3.74 -21.46
C ASP A 264 -11.59 4.00 -20.72
N ARG A 265 -11.59 3.94 -19.38
CA ARG A 265 -10.47 4.36 -18.52
C ARG A 265 -10.18 3.41 -17.38
N LEU A 266 -8.89 3.26 -17.14
CA LEU A 266 -8.31 2.67 -15.95
C LEU A 266 -7.70 3.79 -15.11
N ALA A 267 -7.99 3.82 -13.81
CA ALA A 267 -7.42 4.80 -12.89
C ALA A 267 -6.61 4.12 -11.78
N LEU A 268 -5.54 4.80 -11.37
CA LEU A 268 -4.69 4.36 -10.27
C LEU A 268 -4.15 5.52 -9.43
N GLY A 269 -4.06 5.30 -8.12
CA GLY A 269 -3.68 6.31 -7.15
C GLY A 269 -4.85 7.23 -6.78
N GLY A 270 -4.57 8.51 -6.55
CA GLY A 270 -5.54 9.46 -6.04
C GLY A 270 -5.77 9.32 -4.53
N ILE A 271 -6.42 10.34 -3.97
CA ILE A 271 -6.52 10.50 -2.52
C ILE A 271 -7.41 9.45 -1.84
N ALA A 272 -8.42 8.95 -2.53
CA ALA A 272 -9.26 7.82 -2.08
C ALA A 272 -8.76 6.46 -2.56
N GLY A 273 -7.59 6.45 -3.24
CA GLY A 273 -6.91 5.31 -3.82
C GLY A 273 -7.71 4.49 -4.82
N ALA A 274 -7.19 4.40 -6.03
CA ALA A 274 -7.68 3.55 -7.10
C ALA A 274 -6.65 2.49 -7.47
N ARG A 275 -7.15 1.30 -7.80
CA ARG A 275 -6.39 0.18 -8.36
C ARG A 275 -7.02 -0.27 -9.65
N SER A 276 -6.21 -0.55 -10.65
CA SER A 276 -6.69 -1.15 -11.91
C SER A 276 -6.42 -2.66 -11.91
N TYR A 277 -7.42 -3.45 -12.26
CA TYR A 277 -7.33 -4.90 -12.38
C TYR A 277 -7.37 -5.28 -13.87
N LEU A 278 -6.49 -6.17 -14.30
CA LEU A 278 -6.43 -6.69 -15.67
C LEU A 278 -6.33 -8.21 -15.65
N ARG A 279 -7.21 -8.91 -16.36
CA ARG A 279 -7.19 -10.37 -16.50
C ARG A 279 -6.93 -10.77 -17.94
N PHE A 280 -6.04 -11.75 -18.08
CA PHE A 280 -5.55 -12.21 -19.37
C PHE A 280 -5.95 -13.67 -19.63
N ASP A 281 -6.43 -13.93 -20.84
CA ASP A 281 -6.48 -15.26 -21.41
C ASP A 281 -5.30 -15.47 -22.36
N ILE A 282 -4.23 -16.03 -21.81
CA ILE A 282 -3.00 -16.32 -22.55
C ILE A 282 -3.11 -17.69 -23.21
N PRO A 283 -2.90 -17.80 -24.54
CA PRO A 283 -2.98 -19.09 -25.23
C PRO A 283 -2.06 -20.15 -24.61
N GLY A 284 -2.55 -21.38 -24.46
CA GLY A 284 -1.79 -22.49 -23.85
C GLY A 284 -0.43 -22.73 -24.51
N LEU A 285 -0.35 -22.57 -25.84
CA LEU A 285 0.91 -22.67 -26.60
C LEU A 285 2.02 -21.78 -26.02
N VAL A 286 1.69 -20.57 -25.58
CA VAL A 286 2.63 -19.58 -25.04
C VAL A 286 3.10 -19.92 -23.63
N LEU A 287 2.34 -20.73 -22.89
CA LEU A 287 2.71 -21.11 -21.54
C LEU A 287 3.36 -22.50 -21.52
N ASP A 288 2.86 -23.45 -22.27
CA ASP A 288 3.27 -24.85 -22.14
C ASP A 288 4.44 -25.22 -23.07
N SER A 289 4.52 -24.58 -24.24
CA SER A 289 5.38 -25.02 -25.35
C SER A 289 6.52 -24.07 -25.68
N VAL A 290 6.66 -22.96 -24.96
CA VAL A 290 7.71 -21.97 -25.25
C VAL A 290 8.45 -21.52 -23.98
N GLN A 291 9.66 -21.04 -24.17
CA GLN A 291 10.44 -20.37 -23.13
C GLN A 291 10.31 -18.85 -23.30
N VAL A 292 9.55 -18.23 -22.41
CA VAL A 292 9.40 -16.76 -22.37
C VAL A 292 10.68 -16.13 -21.82
N ILE A 293 11.33 -15.34 -22.66
CA ILE A 293 12.57 -14.60 -22.34
C ILE A 293 12.24 -13.21 -21.84
N ARG A 294 11.25 -12.55 -22.46
CA ARG A 294 10.76 -11.23 -22.08
C ARG A 294 9.25 -11.20 -22.08
N ALA A 295 8.67 -10.48 -21.13
CA ALA A 295 7.26 -10.12 -21.17
C ALA A 295 7.09 -8.69 -20.67
N SER A 296 6.28 -7.91 -21.37
CA SER A 296 5.96 -6.54 -20.97
C SER A 296 4.47 -6.28 -21.07
N LEU A 297 3.92 -5.67 -20.02
CA LEU A 297 2.60 -5.07 -20.07
C LEU A 297 2.75 -3.68 -20.68
N GLN A 298 1.97 -3.43 -21.71
CA GLN A 298 1.95 -2.19 -22.47
C GLN A 298 0.67 -1.44 -22.14
N LEU A 299 0.79 -0.18 -21.76
CA LEU A 299 -0.29 0.69 -21.35
C LEU A 299 -0.18 2.01 -22.09
N THR A 300 -1.31 2.66 -22.36
CA THR A 300 -1.32 4.01 -22.93
C THR A 300 -1.83 4.98 -21.89
N GLN A 301 -0.93 5.81 -21.36
CA GLN A 301 -1.27 6.85 -20.41
C GLN A 301 -2.00 7.98 -21.14
N ARG A 302 -3.01 8.53 -20.46
CA ARG A 302 -3.68 9.76 -20.85
C ARG A 302 -3.60 10.77 -19.71
N PRO A 303 -3.69 12.08 -20.00
CA PRO A 303 -3.66 13.09 -18.96
C PRO A 303 -4.76 12.85 -17.93
N SER A 304 -4.42 13.05 -16.67
CA SER A 304 -5.35 12.87 -15.57
C SER A 304 -6.58 13.77 -15.72
N ARG A 305 -7.75 13.22 -15.38
CA ARG A 305 -9.00 13.98 -15.26
C ARG A 305 -8.98 14.97 -14.10
N PHE A 306 -8.06 14.78 -13.15
CA PHE A 306 -7.98 15.56 -11.93
C PHE A 306 -6.74 16.46 -11.93
N LEU A 307 -6.93 17.71 -11.54
CA LEU A 307 -5.84 18.71 -11.51
C LEU A 307 -4.97 18.60 -10.26
N GLY A 308 -5.48 18.00 -9.17
CA GLY A 308 -4.76 17.90 -7.91
C GLY A 308 -3.54 16.96 -8.01
N GLY A 309 -2.36 17.46 -7.67
CA GLY A 309 -1.12 16.68 -7.69
C GLY A 309 -0.69 16.25 -9.09
N ASN A 310 -1.18 16.93 -10.15
CA ASN A 310 -0.97 16.48 -11.52
C ASN A 310 0.47 16.68 -12.05
N ARG A 311 1.31 17.39 -11.28
CA ARG A 311 2.75 17.58 -11.56
C ARG A 311 3.64 16.68 -10.72
N ASP A 312 3.07 15.98 -9.74
CA ASP A 312 3.84 15.15 -8.82
C ASP A 312 4.14 13.81 -9.48
N THR A 313 5.30 13.25 -9.17
CA THR A 313 5.68 11.93 -9.67
C THR A 313 5.06 10.85 -8.80
N ILE A 314 4.39 9.89 -9.42
CA ILE A 314 3.78 8.73 -8.78
C ILE A 314 4.56 7.48 -9.15
N THR A 315 4.88 6.67 -8.15
CA THR A 315 5.45 5.35 -8.37
C THR A 315 4.32 4.36 -8.64
N VAL A 316 4.38 3.65 -9.76
CA VAL A 316 3.42 2.62 -10.15
C VAL A 316 4.04 1.25 -9.97
N ILE A 317 3.27 0.36 -9.35
CA ILE A 317 3.65 -1.02 -9.08
C ILE A 317 2.63 -1.93 -9.77
N THR A 318 3.14 -2.96 -10.46
CA THR A 318 2.32 -4.03 -11.04
C THR A 318 2.52 -5.31 -10.23
N GLN A 319 1.44 -5.94 -9.78
CA GLN A 319 1.51 -7.15 -8.95
C GLN A 319 0.61 -8.24 -9.52
N PRO A 320 1.02 -9.52 -9.47
CA PRO A 320 0.15 -10.62 -9.82
C PRO A 320 -0.89 -10.85 -8.73
N VAL A 321 -2.10 -11.23 -9.15
CA VAL A 321 -3.11 -11.74 -8.24
C VAL A 321 -2.77 -13.19 -7.89
N VAL A 322 -2.70 -13.49 -6.60
CA VAL A 322 -2.37 -14.83 -6.06
C VAL A 322 -3.56 -15.45 -5.33
N ALA A 323 -4.76 -14.88 -5.49
CA ALA A 323 -6.00 -15.44 -4.95
C ALA A 323 -6.23 -16.87 -5.49
N GLY A 324 -6.64 -17.79 -4.61
CA GLY A 324 -7.01 -19.13 -5.01
C GLY A 324 -8.31 -19.17 -5.81
N ALA A 325 -8.54 -20.26 -6.56
CA ALA A 325 -9.72 -20.42 -7.42
C ALA A 325 -11.08 -20.32 -6.69
N ALA A 326 -11.11 -20.50 -5.36
CA ALA A 326 -12.32 -20.32 -4.55
C ALA A 326 -12.77 -18.85 -4.43
N VAL A 327 -11.87 -17.89 -4.68
CA VAL A 327 -12.19 -16.46 -4.65
C VAL A 327 -12.70 -16.04 -6.02
N THR A 328 -14.02 -15.97 -6.17
CA THR A 328 -14.69 -15.64 -7.43
C THR A 328 -14.94 -14.15 -7.59
N ASP A 329 -15.09 -13.42 -6.49
CA ASP A 329 -15.23 -11.96 -6.51
C ASP A 329 -13.89 -11.29 -6.87
N ILE A 330 -13.90 -10.54 -7.97
CA ILE A 330 -12.70 -9.89 -8.51
C ILE A 330 -12.17 -8.77 -7.60
N TYR A 331 -13.05 -8.10 -6.85
CA TYR A 331 -12.63 -7.08 -5.88
C TYR A 331 -11.84 -7.72 -4.75
N THR A 332 -12.38 -8.79 -4.15
CA THR A 332 -11.71 -9.58 -3.12
C THR A 332 -10.42 -10.21 -3.65
N ALA A 333 -10.43 -10.77 -4.86
CA ALA A 333 -9.24 -11.32 -5.49
C ALA A 333 -8.12 -10.28 -5.65
N SER A 334 -8.46 -9.02 -5.97
CA SER A 334 -7.51 -7.91 -6.13
C SER A 334 -6.77 -7.52 -4.83
N GLN A 335 -7.19 -8.06 -3.68
CA GLN A 335 -6.54 -7.82 -2.39
C GLN A 335 -5.43 -8.84 -2.11
N PHE A 336 -5.46 -10.02 -2.75
CA PHE A 336 -4.43 -11.05 -2.61
C PHE A 336 -3.36 -10.86 -3.67
N LEU A 337 -2.40 -9.99 -3.37
CA LEU A 337 -1.33 -9.59 -4.29
C LEU A 337 -0.01 -10.27 -3.95
N GLY A 338 0.68 -10.76 -4.99
CA GLY A 338 2.04 -11.27 -4.86
C GLY A 338 3.04 -10.16 -4.55
N SER A 339 4.03 -10.45 -3.70
CA SER A 339 5.07 -9.49 -3.31
C SER A 339 5.91 -9.02 -4.50
N VAL A 340 6.12 -7.70 -4.61
CA VAL A 340 6.95 -7.09 -5.66
C VAL A 340 8.37 -7.68 -5.68
N LEU A 341 8.95 -7.93 -4.51
CA LEU A 341 10.28 -8.50 -4.36
C LEU A 341 10.33 -9.98 -4.79
N ALA A 342 9.30 -10.75 -4.44
CA ALA A 342 9.23 -12.17 -4.81
C ALA A 342 9.14 -12.37 -6.33
N PHE A 343 8.38 -11.50 -7.01
CA PHE A 343 8.22 -11.55 -8.47
C PHE A 343 9.22 -10.68 -9.22
N ARG A 344 10.08 -9.91 -8.54
CA ARG A 344 11.06 -8.98 -9.13
C ARG A 344 10.45 -8.15 -10.27
N VAL A 345 9.35 -7.48 -9.96
CA VAL A 345 8.60 -6.68 -10.93
C VAL A 345 9.18 -5.28 -11.00
N ASP A 346 9.31 -4.73 -12.20
CA ASP A 346 9.71 -3.34 -12.39
C ASP A 346 8.64 -2.37 -11.88
N THR A 347 9.09 -1.17 -11.50
CA THR A 347 8.23 -0.05 -11.15
C THR A 347 8.35 1.05 -12.20
N LEU A 348 7.30 1.84 -12.35
CA LEU A 348 7.31 3.03 -13.22
C LEU A 348 7.19 4.29 -12.38
N ARG A 349 7.82 5.38 -12.80
CA ARG A 349 7.62 6.70 -12.20
C ARG A 349 6.97 7.60 -13.24
N LEU A 350 5.73 8.00 -13.00
CA LEU A 350 4.90 8.70 -13.98
C LEU A 350 4.34 9.98 -13.39
N VAL A 351 4.16 10.99 -14.23
CA VAL A 351 3.51 12.25 -13.83
C VAL A 351 2.07 12.25 -14.38
N PRO A 352 1.03 12.52 -13.56
CA PRO A 352 -0.36 12.42 -13.98
C PRO A 352 -0.77 13.26 -15.19
N ARG A 353 -0.17 14.43 -15.39
CA ARG A 353 -0.46 15.29 -16.56
C ARG A 353 0.07 14.75 -17.89
N ASP A 354 0.99 13.79 -17.84
CA ASP A 354 1.64 13.28 -19.05
C ASP A 354 0.71 12.34 -19.83
N SER A 355 1.14 12.00 -21.05
CA SER A 355 0.45 11.07 -21.92
C SER A 355 1.43 10.17 -22.68
N GLY A 356 0.90 9.14 -23.34
CA GLY A 356 1.62 8.30 -24.27
C GLY A 356 1.92 6.90 -23.73
N PHE A 357 2.68 6.15 -24.53
CA PHE A 357 2.96 4.75 -24.29
C PHE A 357 3.82 4.53 -23.05
N ARG A 358 3.49 3.52 -22.25
CA ARG A 358 4.21 3.05 -21.07
C ARG A 358 4.35 1.53 -21.12
N SER A 359 5.47 1.02 -20.64
CA SER A 359 5.73 -0.42 -20.64
C SER A 359 6.37 -0.83 -19.33
N VAL A 360 5.90 -1.91 -18.73
CA VAL A 360 6.45 -2.50 -17.51
C VAL A 360 6.80 -3.96 -17.75
N GLU A 361 8.01 -4.35 -17.34
CA GLU A 361 8.53 -5.71 -17.46
C GLU A 361 7.82 -6.64 -16.45
N ILE A 362 7.24 -7.73 -16.94
CA ILE A 362 6.49 -8.70 -16.12
C ILE A 362 6.87 -10.16 -16.40
N VAL A 363 8.07 -10.41 -16.94
CA VAL A 363 8.54 -11.74 -17.35
C VAL A 363 8.41 -12.80 -16.25
N ASN A 364 8.75 -12.45 -15.01
CA ASN A 364 8.68 -13.37 -13.89
C ASN A 364 7.24 -13.71 -13.49
N ILE A 365 6.30 -12.78 -13.66
CA ILE A 365 4.87 -13.05 -13.45
C ILE A 365 4.37 -14.05 -14.51
N VAL A 366 4.70 -13.84 -15.78
CA VAL A 366 4.29 -14.77 -16.85
C VAL A 366 4.88 -16.16 -16.64
N ARG A 367 6.15 -16.25 -16.21
CA ARG A 367 6.79 -17.53 -15.84
C ARG A 367 6.09 -18.19 -14.65
N ALA A 368 5.66 -17.43 -13.66
CA ALA A 368 4.92 -17.97 -12.52
C ALA A 368 3.53 -18.49 -12.92
N TRP A 369 2.81 -17.78 -13.81
CA TRP A 369 1.53 -18.26 -14.34
C TRP A 369 1.64 -19.59 -15.08
N ARG A 370 2.79 -19.87 -15.72
CA ARG A 370 3.08 -21.18 -16.29
C ARG A 370 3.17 -22.27 -15.22
N ILE A 371 3.88 -22.01 -14.12
CA ILE A 371 4.12 -23.00 -13.06
C ILE A 371 2.82 -23.32 -12.29
N VAL A 372 2.04 -22.29 -11.99
CA VAL A 372 0.83 -22.42 -11.15
C VAL A 372 -0.37 -22.95 -11.94
N GLY A 373 -0.46 -22.61 -13.23
CA GLY A 373 -1.58 -22.96 -14.10
C GLY A 373 -2.87 -22.21 -13.78
N THR A 374 -3.87 -22.27 -14.67
CA THR A 374 -5.13 -21.52 -14.54
C THR A 374 -6.08 -22.08 -13.50
N LYS A 375 -5.94 -23.36 -13.13
CA LYS A 375 -6.83 -24.03 -12.18
C LYS A 375 -6.60 -23.58 -10.73
N ARG A 376 -5.47 -22.94 -10.44
CA ARG A 376 -5.06 -22.59 -9.07
C ARG A 376 -5.18 -21.10 -8.79
N THR A 377 -4.81 -20.24 -9.75
CA THR A 377 -4.90 -18.78 -9.61
C THR A 377 -5.28 -18.11 -10.94
N PRO A 378 -6.00 -16.98 -10.92
CA PRO A 378 -6.28 -16.23 -12.14
C PRO A 378 -5.00 -15.64 -12.73
N ARG A 379 -4.91 -15.60 -14.07
CA ARG A 379 -3.87 -14.85 -14.79
C ARG A 379 -4.24 -13.36 -14.80
N ALA A 380 -4.10 -12.73 -13.65
CA ALA A 380 -4.50 -11.35 -13.46
C ALA A 380 -3.42 -10.52 -12.78
N LEU A 381 -3.43 -9.23 -13.11
CA LEU A 381 -2.56 -8.21 -12.58
C LEU A 381 -3.41 -7.16 -11.88
N VAL A 382 -2.85 -6.58 -10.82
CA VAL A 382 -3.30 -5.32 -10.26
C VAL A 382 -2.19 -4.30 -10.45
N ILE A 383 -2.58 -3.15 -10.98
CA ILE A 383 -1.72 -1.97 -11.08
C ILE A 383 -2.19 -0.97 -10.04
N ARG A 384 -1.24 -0.46 -9.25
CA ARG A 384 -1.50 0.50 -8.19
C ARG A 384 -0.40 1.54 -8.09
N ALA A 385 -0.72 2.67 -7.44
CA ALA A 385 0.32 3.54 -6.92
C ALA A 385 1.06 2.86 -5.75
N ALA A 386 2.33 3.17 -5.51
CA ALA A 386 3.03 2.69 -4.32
C ALA A 386 2.44 3.38 -3.07
N GLU A 387 2.20 4.69 -3.16
CA GLU A 387 1.73 5.56 -2.10
C GLU A 387 0.19 5.75 -2.14
N GLU A 388 -0.57 4.65 -2.17
CA GLU A 388 -2.04 4.69 -2.22
C GLU A 388 -2.64 5.46 -1.05
N GLY A 389 -3.61 6.34 -1.35
CA GLY A 389 -4.30 7.14 -0.34
C GLY A 389 -3.42 8.21 0.33
N LEU A 390 -2.13 8.28 -0.01
CA LEU A 390 -1.19 9.28 0.54
C LEU A 390 -1.00 10.47 -0.40
N LEU A 391 -1.04 10.22 -1.71
CA LEU A 391 -0.86 11.24 -2.75
C LEU A 391 -2.19 11.55 -3.44
N ALA A 392 -2.41 12.82 -3.73
CA ALA A 392 -3.60 13.28 -4.44
C ALA A 392 -3.57 12.97 -5.94
N GLY A 393 -2.39 12.72 -6.52
CA GLY A 393 -2.26 12.49 -7.95
C GLY A 393 -2.90 11.17 -8.38
N GLU A 394 -3.68 11.20 -9.45
CA GLU A 394 -4.33 10.04 -10.08
C GLU A 394 -3.80 9.86 -11.50
N LEU A 395 -3.28 8.68 -11.82
CA LEU A 395 -2.90 8.31 -13.18
C LEU A 395 -4.08 7.69 -13.91
N ASN A 396 -4.22 8.05 -15.19
CA ASN A 396 -5.26 7.51 -16.06
C ASN A 396 -4.64 6.79 -17.26
N PHE A 397 -5.20 5.64 -17.62
CA PHE A 397 -4.83 4.85 -18.78
C PHE A 397 -6.09 4.49 -19.57
N PHE A 398 -5.91 4.16 -20.84
CA PHE A 398 -6.99 3.57 -21.64
C PHE A 398 -7.31 2.14 -21.16
N SER A 399 -8.59 1.78 -21.17
CA SER A 399 -9.08 0.43 -20.89
C SER A 399 -9.24 -0.42 -22.17
N ALA A 400 -9.76 -1.62 -22.02
CA ALA A 400 -10.16 -2.52 -23.11
C ALA A 400 -11.23 -1.92 -24.04
N ASP A 401 -12.04 -0.98 -23.56
CA ASP A 401 -13.11 -0.32 -24.34
C ASP A 401 -12.59 0.77 -25.29
N ALA A 402 -11.33 1.17 -25.14
CA ALA A 402 -10.71 2.20 -25.98
C ALA A 402 -10.52 1.74 -27.44
N PRO A 403 -10.15 2.65 -28.38
CA PRO A 403 -9.66 2.26 -29.70
C PRO A 403 -8.54 1.20 -29.62
N ALA A 404 -8.54 0.26 -30.56
CA ALA A 404 -7.69 -0.95 -30.49
C ALA A 404 -6.18 -0.65 -30.37
N ASP A 405 -5.74 0.48 -30.91
CA ASP A 405 -4.37 0.94 -30.84
C ASP A 405 -3.96 1.47 -29.45
N LEU A 406 -4.92 1.86 -28.61
CA LEU A 406 -4.69 2.45 -27.30
C LEU A 406 -4.87 1.47 -26.13
N ARG A 407 -5.54 0.33 -26.37
CA ARG A 407 -5.86 -0.70 -25.35
C ARG A 407 -4.61 -1.26 -24.67
N PRO A 408 -4.71 -1.69 -23.40
CA PRO A 408 -3.64 -2.45 -22.74
C PRO A 408 -3.31 -3.75 -23.48
N ARG A 409 -2.02 -4.10 -23.60
CA ARG A 409 -1.58 -5.31 -24.33
C ARG A 409 -0.42 -6.00 -23.64
N LEU A 410 -0.27 -7.29 -23.92
CA LEU A 410 0.87 -8.09 -23.49
C LEU A 410 1.81 -8.34 -24.67
N ARG A 411 3.07 -7.90 -24.59
CA ARG A 411 4.12 -8.21 -25.56
C ARG A 411 5.07 -9.23 -24.98
N LEU A 412 5.30 -10.31 -25.72
CA LEU A 412 6.13 -11.43 -25.31
C LEU A 412 7.23 -11.68 -26.32
N THR A 413 8.44 -11.90 -25.82
CA THR A 413 9.55 -12.44 -26.60
C THR A 413 9.89 -13.82 -26.06
N TYR A 414 9.84 -14.83 -26.92
CA TYR A 414 10.00 -16.23 -26.52
C TYR A 414 10.76 -17.05 -27.56
N VAL A 415 11.30 -18.19 -27.10
CA VAL A 415 11.86 -19.24 -27.95
C VAL A 415 10.91 -20.42 -27.94
N PRO A 416 10.43 -20.88 -29.11
CA PRO A 416 9.70 -22.14 -29.20
C PRO A 416 10.56 -23.30 -28.69
N ARG A 417 10.02 -24.17 -27.84
CA ARG A 417 10.73 -25.40 -27.48
C ARG A 417 10.82 -26.26 -28.74
N ARG A 418 12.03 -26.45 -29.27
CA ARG A 418 12.30 -27.58 -30.18
C ARG A 418 12.23 -28.83 -29.32
N GLY A 419 11.37 -29.79 -29.67
CA GLY A 419 11.36 -31.08 -28.97
C GLY A 419 12.77 -31.65 -29.05
N PHE A 420 13.38 -31.96 -27.90
CA PHE A 420 14.49 -32.90 -27.92
C PHE A 420 13.91 -34.19 -28.47
N GLY A 421 14.45 -34.66 -29.59
CA GLY A 421 14.16 -36.01 -30.08
C GLY A 421 14.35 -36.99 -28.94
N LEU A 422 13.46 -37.99 -28.88
CA LEU A 422 13.57 -39.11 -27.93
C LEU A 422 15.01 -39.70 -27.97
N PRO A 423 15.56 -40.16 -26.83
CA PRO A 423 16.91 -40.70 -26.76
C PRO A 423 17.13 -41.92 -27.65
#